data_AF-A0A263BQJ7-F1
#
_entry.id   AF-A0A263BQJ7-F1
#
_cell.length_a   1.000
_cell.length_b   1.000
_cell.length_c   1.000
_cell.angle_alpha   90.00
_cell.angle_beta   90.00
_cell.angle_gamma   90.00
#
_symmetry.space_group_name_H-M   'P 1'
#
loop_
_entity.id
_entity.type
_entity.pdbx_description
1 polymer ?
#
loop_
_entity_poly.entity_id
_entity_poly.type
_entity_poly.pdbx_seq_one_letter_code
_entity_poly.pdbx_strand_id
1 'polypeptide(L)' 'MNYTGDMEKAMHQTHGFGYEEYKQKLDVRMQVEREREQDYKKSRQIVSELERNVFNRIGL' A
#
# COMPACT_ATOMS: atom_id res chain seq x y z
N MET A 1 4.74 14.01 12.65
CA MET A 1 3.39 13.51 12.30
C MET A 1 2.74 12.98 13.56
N ASN A 2 1.49 13.35 13.79
CA ASN A 2 0.67 12.74 14.83
C ASN A 2 -0.13 11.62 14.17
N TYR A 3 0.09 10.38 14.60
CA TYR A 3 -0.67 9.22 14.15
C TYR A 3 -1.78 8.95 15.15
N THR A 4 -2.97 8.57 14.68
CA THR A 4 -4.05 8.16 15.58
C THR A 4 -3.72 6.81 16.21
N GLY A 5 -4.34 6.49 17.35
CA GLY A 5 -4.17 5.17 17.96
C GLY A 5 -4.54 4.02 17.01
N ASP A 6 -5.54 4.23 16.15
CA ASP A 6 -5.94 3.23 15.13
C ASP A 6 -4.88 3.05 14.05
N MET A 7 -4.21 4.14 13.62
CA MET A 7 -3.09 4.04 12.69
C MET A 7 -1.92 3.27 13.31
N GLU A 8 -1.57 3.55 14.56
CA GLU A 8 -0.49 2.84 15.28
C GLU A 8 -0.82 1.35 15.40
N LYS A 9 -2.06 1.03 15.77
CA LYS A 9 -2.57 -0.35 15.85
C LYS A 9 -2.50 -1.06 14.50
N ALA A 10 -2.93 -0.41 13.43
CA ALA A 10 -2.87 -0.97 12.08
C ALA A 10 -1.42 -1.20 11.63
N MET A 11 -0.51 -0.28 11.93
CA MET A 11 0.91 -0.40 11.61
C MET A 11 1.52 -1.64 12.29
N HIS A 12 1.25 -1.81 13.59
CA HIS A 12 1.69 -2.99 14.34
C HIS A 12 1.08 -4.30 13.80
N GLN A 13 -0.21 -4.29 13.42
CA GLN A 13 -0.87 -5.48 12.88
C GLN A 13 -0.31 -5.90 11.52
N THR A 14 -0.01 -4.93 10.65
CA THR A 14 0.44 -5.21 9.28
C THR A 14 1.94 -5.50 9.21
N HIS A 15 2.77 -4.72 9.91
CA HIS A 15 4.22 -4.76 9.77
C HIS A 15 4.97 -5.23 11.02
N GLY A 16 4.28 -5.44 12.15
CA GLY A 16 4.87 -5.90 13.40
C GLY A 16 5.52 -4.81 14.27
N PHE A 17 5.60 -3.57 13.77
CA PHE A 17 6.21 -2.43 14.46
C PHE A 17 5.38 -1.15 14.31
N GLY A 18 5.69 -0.18 15.16
CA GLY A 18 5.00 1.10 15.24
C GLY A 18 5.60 2.20 14.38
N TYR A 19 4.98 3.38 14.38
CA TYR A 19 5.46 4.50 13.59
C TYR A 19 6.77 5.10 14.10
N GLU A 20 7.10 4.95 15.39
CA GLU A 20 8.40 5.39 15.92
C GLU A 20 9.56 4.62 15.28
N GLU A 21 9.43 3.29 15.19
CA GLU A 21 10.46 2.44 14.57
C GLU A 21 10.58 2.71 13.07
N TYR A 22 9.44 2.83 12.39
CA TYR A 22 9.37 3.26 10.98
C TYR A 22 10.04 4.63 10.73
N LYS A 23 9.94 5.57 11.67
CA LYS A 23 10.54 6.90 11.54
C LYS A 23 12.05 6.89 11.81
N GLN A 24 12.53 6.05 12.72
CA GLN A 24 13.93 6.06 13.16
C GLN A 24 14.83 5.15 12.31
N LYS A 25 14.28 4.08 11.72
CA LYS A 25 15.05 3.05 10.99
C LYS A 25 14.80 3.14 9.48
N LEU A 26 15.84 3.50 8.73
CA LEU A 26 15.74 3.71 7.28
C LEU A 26 15.43 2.41 6.52
N ASP A 27 16.05 1.31 6.92
CA ASP A 27 15.82 -0.03 6.39
C ASP A 27 14.36 -0.46 6.56
N VAL A 28 13.80 -0.26 7.76
CA VAL A 28 12.39 -0.52 8.06
C VAL A 28 11.48 0.32 7.18
N ARG A 29 11.78 1.62 7.03
CA ARG A 29 11.03 2.50 6.12
C ARG A 29 11.09 2.02 4.68
N MET A 30 12.28 1.67 4.19
CA MET A 30 12.48 1.21 2.82
C MET A 30 11.75 -0.10 2.55
N GLN A 31 11.63 -1.00 3.52
CA GLN A 31 10.82 -2.21 3.39
C GLN A 31 9.34 -1.86 3.16
N VAL A 32 8.76 -1.06 4.05
CA VAL A 32 7.33 -0.67 3.97
C VAL A 32 7.03 0.04 2.66
N GLU A 33 7.88 0.99 2.24
CA GLU A 33 7.64 1.75 1.00
C GLU A 33 7.79 0.88 -0.26
N ARG A 34 8.65 -0.15 -0.25
CA ARG A 34 8.72 -1.13 -1.34
C ARG A 34 7.45 -1.97 -1.44
N GLU A 35 6.93 -2.44 -0.30
CA GLU A 35 5.67 -3.19 -0.25
C GLU A 35 4.51 -2.34 -0.78
N ARG A 36 4.41 -1.07 -0.32
CA ARG A 36 3.41 -0.10 -0.80
C ARG A 36 3.49 0.13 -2.30
N GLU A 37 4.69 0.29 -2.84
CA GLU A 37 4.88 0.48 -4.29
C GLU A 37 4.46 -0.76 -5.10
N GLN A 38 4.73 -1.96 -4.59
CA GLN A 38 4.29 -3.20 -5.23
C GLN A 38 2.77 -3.33 -5.24
N ASP A 39 2.11 -3.02 -4.12
CA ASP A 39 0.65 -3.07 -4.03
C ASP A 39 -0.01 -2.02 -4.90
N TYR A 40 0.58 -0.82 -4.99
CA TYR A 40 0.14 0.20 -5.93
C TYR A 40 0.21 -0.30 -7.38
N LYS A 41 1.34 -0.89 -7.80
CA LYS A 41 1.49 -1.45 -9.16
C LYS A 41 0.47 -2.53 -9.46
N LYS A 42 0.25 -3.48 -8.54
CA LYS A 42 -0.76 -4.54 -8.69
C LYS A 42 -2.17 -3.94 -8.82
N SER A 43 -2.51 -2.99 -7.97
CA SER A 43 -3.79 -2.29 -8.02
C SER A 43 -4.01 -1.59 -9.36
N ARG A 44 -3.00 -0.86 -9.86
CA ARG A 44 -3.04 -0.21 -11.17
C ARG A 44 -3.20 -1.21 -12.31
N GLN A 45 -2.55 -2.36 -12.23
CA GLN A 45 -2.70 -3.43 -13.22
C GLN A 45 -4.13 -3.97 -13.24
N ILE A 46 -4.70 -4.29 -12.07
CA ILE A 46 -6.08 -4.79 -11.94
C ILE A 46 -7.07 -3.78 -12.52
N VAL A 47 -6.93 -2.49 -12.18
CA VAL A 47 -7.79 -1.43 -12.73
C VAL A 47 -7.69 -1.39 -14.25
N SER A 48 -6.48 -1.42 -14.81
CA SER A 48 -6.29 -1.43 -16.27
C SER A 48 -6.90 -2.65 -16.95
N GLU A 49 -6.80 -3.83 -16.33
CA GLU A 49 -7.43 -5.06 -16.83
C GLU A 49 -8.96 -4.97 -16.78
N LEU A 50 -9.53 -4.43 -15.71
CA LEU A 50 -10.97 -4.19 -15.60
C LEU A 50 -11.47 -3.19 -16.65
N GLU A 51 -10.75 -2.09 -16.86
CA GLU A 51 -11.07 -1.10 -17.90
C GLU A 51 -11.08 -1.73 -19.29
N ARG A 52 -10.06 -2.52 -19.64
CA ARG A 52 -10.00 -3.27 -20.92
C ARG A 52 -11.17 -4.22 -21.06
N ASN A 53 -11.51 -4.96 -20.00
CA ASN A 53 -12.64 -5.89 -20.02
C ASN A 53 -13.98 -5.19 -20.20
N VAL A 54 -14.17 -4.03 -19.56
CA VAL A 54 -15.38 -3.21 -19.75
C VAL A 54 -15.44 -2.67 -21.16
N PHE A 55 -14.34 -2.08 -21.67
CA PHE A 55 -14.24 -1.57 -23.03
C PHE A 55 -14.59 -2.64 -24.07
N ASN A 56 -13.99 -3.83 -23.96
CA ASN A 56 -14.27 -4.96 -24.84
C ASN A 56 -15.73 -5.46 -24.75
N ARG A 57 -16.38 -5.34 -23.58
CA ARG A 57 -17.77 -5.76 -23.38
C ARG A 57 -18.79 -4.77 -23.94
N ILE A 58 -18.48 -3.49 -23.96
CA ILE A 58 -19.40 -2.43 -24.45
C ILE A 58 -19.23 -2.10 -25.93
N GLY A 59 -18.22 -2.67 -26.61
CA GLY A 59 -18.12 -2.66 -28.06
C GLY A 59 -18.00 -1.27 -28.69
N LEU A 60 -17.19 -0.39 -28.10
CA LEU A 60 -16.68 0.81 -28.77
C LEU A 60 -15.26 0.58 -29.29
#